data_AF-A0A1D6P7C3-F1
#
_entry.id   AF-A0A1D6P7C3-F1
#
_cell.length_a   1.000
_cell.length_b   1.000
_cell.length_c   1.000
_cell.angle_alpha   90.00
_cell.angle_beta   90.00
_cell.angle_gamma   90.00
#
_symmetry.space_group_name_H-M   'P 1'
#
loop_
_entity.id
_entity.type
_entity.pdbx_description
1 polymer ?
#
loop_
_entity_poly.entity_id
_entity_poly.type
_entity_poly.pdbx_seq_one_letter_code
_entity_poly.pdbx_strand_id
1 'polypeptide(L)'
;MGSLANNIMVVGAVLAALVAGGSCGPPKVPPGPNITTNYNGKALKGPFSIRLTSESGKKVIAKDVIPANWRPDAVYTSNVQFY
;
A
#
# COMPACT_ATOMS: atom_id res chain seq x y z
N MET A 1 -74.95 0.38 23.27
CA MET A 1 -74.97 1.75 22.73
C MET A 1 -73.86 2.54 23.42
N GLY A 2 -72.99 3.21 22.66
CA GLY A 2 -71.84 3.99 23.17
C GLY A 2 -70.50 3.31 22.86
N SER A 3 -69.84 3.55 21.72
CA SER A 3 -69.01 4.74 21.37
C SER A 3 -67.71 4.73 22.19
N LEU A 4 -66.47 4.77 21.69
CA LEU A 4 -65.86 5.22 20.43
C LEU A 4 -64.62 4.35 20.17
N ALA A 5 -64.51 3.72 19.00
CA ALA A 5 -63.24 3.19 18.50
C ALA A 5 -62.83 4.08 17.33
N ASN A 6 -61.90 5.01 17.57
CA ASN A 6 -61.24 5.78 16.51
C ASN A 6 -59.86 6.26 16.99
N ASN A 7 -59.00 5.30 17.35
CA ASN A 7 -57.58 5.55 17.53
C ASN A 7 -56.87 5.32 16.19
N ILE A 8 -56.87 6.37 15.38
CA ILE A 8 -55.73 6.85 14.58
C ILE A 8 -54.63 5.79 14.39
N MET A 9 -54.77 4.96 13.36
CA MET A 9 -53.66 4.16 12.84
C MET A 9 -52.80 5.07 11.96
N VAL A 10 -52.03 5.96 12.59
CA VAL A 10 -50.84 6.56 11.96
C VAL A 10 -49.81 5.44 11.93
N VAL A 11 -49.83 4.64 10.87
CA VAL A 11 -48.73 3.73 10.58
C VAL A 11 -47.64 4.58 9.94
N GLY A 12 -46.79 5.15 10.80
CA GLY A 12 -45.59 5.85 10.40
C GLY A 12 -44.69 4.90 9.61
N ALA A 13 -44.48 5.22 8.34
CA ALA A 13 -43.43 4.62 7.54
C ALA A 13 -42.08 5.14 8.06
N VAL A 14 -41.50 4.44 9.03
CA VAL A 14 -40.07 4.58 9.36
C VAL A 14 -39.32 3.92 8.22
N LEU A 15 -38.97 4.70 7.19
CA LEU A 15 -38.15 4.19 6.10
C LEU A 15 -36.75 3.89 6.63
N ALA A 16 -36.35 2.66 6.32
CA ALA A 16 -35.24 1.92 6.89
C ALA A 16 -33.84 2.56 6.73
N ALA A 17 -33.06 2.35 7.79
CA ALA A 17 -31.66 1.95 7.83
C ALA A 17 -30.60 2.82 7.11
N LEU A 18 -29.66 3.34 7.91
CA LEU A 18 -28.37 3.87 7.46
C LEU A 18 -27.65 2.83 6.60
N VAL A 19 -27.58 3.06 5.30
CA VAL A 19 -26.59 2.41 4.42
C VAL A 19 -25.31 3.25 4.49
N ALA A 20 -24.60 3.20 5.61
CA ALA A 20 -23.20 3.60 5.69
C ALA A 20 -22.32 2.40 5.33
N GLY A 21 -22.46 1.92 4.09
CA GLY A 21 -21.60 0.89 3.53
C GLY A 21 -20.23 1.46 3.18
N GLY A 22 -19.42 1.78 4.19
CA GLY A 22 -17.99 2.00 3.99
C GLY A 22 -17.35 0.67 3.59
N SER A 23 -17.16 0.42 2.29
CA SER A 23 -16.43 -0.76 1.86
C SER A 23 -14.99 -0.64 2.34
N CYS A 24 -14.62 -1.43 3.35
CA CYS A 24 -13.25 -1.57 3.83
C CYS A 24 -12.44 -2.35 2.77
N GLY A 25 -12.15 -1.70 1.64
CA GLY A 25 -11.19 -2.20 0.67
C GLY A 25 -9.80 -2.24 1.31
N PRO A 26 -8.91 -3.14 0.88
CA PRO A 26 -7.52 -3.13 1.33
C PRO A 26 -6.93 -1.72 1.18
N PRO A 27 -6.23 -1.18 2.20
CA PRO A 27 -5.60 0.13 2.11
C PRO A 27 -4.74 0.20 0.85
N LYS A 28 -5.02 1.16 -0.01
CA LYS A 28 -4.25 1.37 -1.24
C LYS A 28 -2.96 2.11 -0.87
N VAL A 29 -1.95 1.35 -0.46
CA VAL A 29 -0.64 1.91 -0.12
C VAL A 29 0.02 2.40 -1.42
N PRO A 30 0.38 3.68 -1.53
CA PRO A 30 1.05 4.19 -2.72
C PRO A 30 2.44 3.52 -2.86
N PRO A 31 2.90 3.27 -4.09
CA PRO A 31 4.25 2.79 -4.32
C PRO A 31 5.31 3.71 -3.71
N GLY A 32 6.39 3.11 -3.20
CA GLY A 32 7.55 3.86 -2.74
C GLY A 32 8.30 4.57 -3.88
N PRO A 33 9.25 5.45 -3.53
CA PRO A 33 10.04 6.17 -4.52
C PRO A 33 10.97 5.24 -5.32
N ASN A 34 11.17 5.58 -6.60
CA ASN A 34 12.22 4.97 -7.44
C ASN A 34 13.57 5.65 -7.19
N ILE A 35 14.65 4.88 -7.15
CA ILE A 35 16.02 5.38 -6.99
C ILE A 35 16.77 5.23 -8.32
N THR A 36 17.34 6.33 -8.82
CA THR A 36 18.11 6.39 -10.08
C THR A 36 19.55 6.79 -9.79
N THR A 37 20.51 6.18 -10.49
CA THR A 37 21.94 6.53 -10.41
C THR A 37 22.46 6.99 -11.77
N ASN A 38 23.34 8.00 -11.76
CA ASN A 38 24.04 8.50 -12.94
C ASN A 38 25.52 8.68 -12.57
N TYR A 39 26.41 8.23 -13.44
CA TYR A 39 27.85 8.40 -13.28
C TYR A 39 28.45 9.27 -14.39
N ASN A 40 27.90 10.47 -14.57
CA ASN A 40 28.34 11.47 -15.54
C ASN A 40 28.56 10.89 -16.95
N GLY A 41 27.61 10.07 -17.43
CA GLY A 41 27.67 9.43 -18.75
C GLY A 41 28.68 8.27 -18.87
N LYS A 42 29.36 7.88 -17.80
CA LYS A 42 30.24 6.70 -17.78
C LYS A 42 29.44 5.44 -17.42
N ALA A 43 29.93 4.31 -17.93
CA ALA A 43 29.32 3.01 -17.65
C ALA A 43 29.53 2.61 -16.18
N LEU A 44 28.43 2.32 -15.49
CA LEU A 44 28.45 1.61 -14.22
C LEU A 44 28.75 0.14 -14.47
N LYS A 45 29.77 -0.41 -13.80
CA LYS A 45 30.17 -1.81 -13.94
C LYS A 45 29.69 -2.59 -12.73
N GLY A 46 28.87 -3.61 -12.99
CA GLY A 46 28.39 -4.53 -11.95
C GLY A 46 29.42 -5.62 -11.59
N PRO A 47 29.07 -6.51 -10.65
CA PRO A 47 27.79 -6.56 -9.92
C PRO A 47 27.60 -5.36 -8.98
N PHE A 48 26.35 -5.00 -8.70
CA PHE A 48 26.02 -3.87 -7.83
C PHE A 48 25.54 -4.33 -6.45
N SER A 49 26.10 -3.69 -5.44
CA SER A 49 25.65 -3.78 -4.05
C SER A 49 24.75 -2.59 -3.69
N ILE A 50 23.68 -2.84 -2.92
CA ILE A 50 22.72 -1.81 -2.50
C ILE A 50 22.82 -1.63 -0.98
N ARG A 51 22.85 -0.37 -0.52
CA ARG A 51 22.71 -0.02 0.90
C ARG A 51 21.44 0.80 1.08
N LEU A 52 20.53 0.31 1.92
CA LEU A 52 19.36 1.08 2.35
C LEU A 52 19.58 1.59 3.77
N THR A 53 19.10 2.81 4.03
CA THR A 53 19.07 3.41 5.36
C THR A 53 17.62 3.77 5.65
N SER A 54 17.09 3.25 6.76
CA SER A 54 15.74 3.59 7.23
C SER A 54 15.69 4.98 7.84
N GLU A 55 14.49 5.53 8.02
CA GLU A 55 14.26 6.82 8.69
C GLU A 55 14.86 6.84 10.11
N SER A 56 14.81 5.71 10.82
CA SER A 56 15.43 5.54 12.15
C SER A 56 16.97 5.48 12.14
N GLY A 57 17.61 5.56 10.97
CA GLY A 57 19.06 5.48 10.80
C GLY A 57 19.62 4.06 10.73
N LYS A 58 18.80 3.01 10.91
CA LYS A 58 19.22 1.61 10.68
C LYS A 58 19.69 1.42 9.23
N LYS A 59 20.71 0.60 9.02
CA LYS A 59 21.30 0.31 7.71
C LYS A 59 21.25 -1.19 7.40
N VAL A 60 20.94 -1.52 6.15
CA VAL A 60 21.05 -2.88 5.60
C VAL A 60 21.83 -2.82 4.29
N ILE A 61 22.70 -3.82 4.07
CA ILE A 61 23.55 -3.91 2.88
C ILE A 61 23.27 -5.24 2.19
N ALA A 62 22.80 -5.18 0.94
CA ALA A 62 22.69 -6.31 0.04
C ALA A 62 23.89 -6.28 -0.91
N LYS A 63 24.79 -7.26 -0.77
CA LYS A 63 25.99 -7.36 -1.61
C LYS A 63 25.67 -8.04 -2.93
N ASP A 64 26.19 -7.51 -4.03
CA ASP A 64 26.16 -8.09 -5.38
C ASP A 64 24.76 -8.56 -5.84
N VAL A 65 23.72 -7.87 -5.38
CA VAL A 65 22.30 -8.25 -5.61
C VAL A 65 21.87 -8.04 -7.06
N ILE A 66 22.44 -7.06 -7.76
CA ILE A 66 22.21 -6.88 -9.21
C ILE A 66 23.43 -7.44 -9.94
N PRO A 67 23.27 -8.50 -10.76
CA PRO A 67 24.39 -9.14 -11.43
C PRO A 67 24.94 -8.28 -12.57
N ALA A 68 26.16 -8.58 -13.05
CA ALA A 68 26.80 -7.84 -14.14
C ALA A 68 26.02 -7.90 -15.47
N ASN A 69 25.30 -9.00 -15.71
CA ASN A 69 24.47 -9.25 -16.89
C ASN A 69 22.98 -8.92 -16.67
N TRP A 70 22.70 -7.94 -15.81
CA TRP A 70 21.34 -7.52 -15.50
C TRP A 70 20.56 -7.10 -16.77
N ARG A 71 19.24 -7.28 -16.71
CA ARG A 71 18.29 -6.85 -17.74
C ARG A 71 17.34 -5.78 -17.21
N PRO A 72 16.93 -4.81 -18.04
CA PRO A 72 15.82 -3.90 -17.70
C PRO A 72 14.57 -4.68 -17.30
N ASP A 73 13.75 -4.09 -16.44
CA ASP A 73 12.47 -4.63 -15.93
C ASP A 73 12.58 -5.98 -15.20
N ALA A 74 13.79 -6.43 -14.86
CA ALA A 74 14.01 -7.62 -14.04
C ALA A 74 13.99 -7.29 -12.54
N VAL A 75 13.49 -8.25 -11.74
CA VAL A 75 13.45 -8.16 -10.28
C VAL A 75 14.58 -9.00 -9.68
N TYR A 76 15.41 -8.40 -8.83
CA TYR A 76 16.47 -9.08 -8.08
C TYR A 76 16.16 -9.02 -6.58
N THR A 77 16.09 -10.18 -5.94
CA THR A 77 15.70 -10.30 -4.52
C THR A 77 16.92 -10.61 -3.65
N SER A 78 17.04 -9.94 -2.51
CA SER A 78 18.08 -10.22 -1.49
C SER A 78 17.50 -10.87 -0.25
N ASN A 79 18.28 -11.72 0.43
CA ASN A 79 17.91 -12.32 1.72
C ASN A 79 18.44 -11.50 2.93
N VAL A 80 18.34 -10.18 2.87
CA VAL A 80 18.73 -9.26 3.96
C VAL A 80 17.59 -8.29 4.25
N GLN A 81 17.37 -7.97 5.53
CA GLN A 81 16.22 -7.19 5.98
C GLN A 81 16.53 -6.41 7.27
N PHE A 82 15.66 -5.47 7.66
CA PHE A 82 15.82 -4.68 8.89
C PHE A 82 15.23 -5.40 10.10
N TYR A 83 16.06 -5.78 11.07
CA TYR A 83 15.60 -6.34 12.34
C TYR A 83 15.17 -5.26 13.33
#